data_AF-A0A2D7GTK1-F1
#
_entry.id   AF-A0A2D7GTK1-F1
#
_cell.length_a   1.000
_cell.length_b   1.000
_cell.length_c   1.000
_cell.angle_alpha   90.00
_cell.angle_beta   90.00
_cell.angle_gamma   90.00
#
_symmetry.space_group_name_H-M   'P 1'
#
loop_
_entity.id
_entity.type
_entity.pdbx_description
1 polymer ?
#
loop_
_entity_poly.entity_id
_entity_poly.type
_entity_poly.pdbx_seq_one_letter_code
_entity_poly.pdbx_strand_id
1 'polypeptide(L)'
;MSNSPILILTGFHRSGTSVCGNLLSNAGLNLGNELIQPHIANRKGYFEDIPAVQMHESWLNENNTSWQHCGEDNLNLGEKHIASLKGYVAKRDAIGTAWGIKDPRLSLFLPAYQEHLGEPGSFSFYYPPVAKLYRVSASPT
;
A
#
# COMPACT_ATOMS: atom_id res chain seq x y z
N MET A 1 3.00 12.54 -11.04
CA MET A 1 3.14 11.07 -11.09
C MET A 1 4.35 10.69 -10.25
N SER A 2 4.46 9.42 -9.85
CA SER A 2 5.64 8.95 -9.13
C SER A 2 6.89 9.02 -10.00
N ASN A 3 8.04 9.33 -9.40
CA ASN A 3 9.35 9.28 -10.05
C ASN A 3 10.16 8.02 -9.71
N SER A 4 9.67 7.18 -8.80
CA SER A 4 10.33 5.92 -8.40
C SER A 4 9.44 4.70 -8.65
N PRO A 5 10.03 3.50 -8.86
CA PRO A 5 9.25 2.26 -8.87
C PRO A 5 8.59 2.03 -7.51
N ILE A 6 7.27 1.77 -7.51
CA ILE A 6 6.47 1.54 -6.30
C ILE A 6 5.94 0.11 -6.31
N LEU A 7 6.08 -0.58 -5.17
CA LEU A 7 5.46 -1.87 -4.91
C LEU A 7 4.33 -1.75 -3.88
N ILE A 8 3.08 -1.98 -4.31
CA ILE A 8 1.93 -2.02 -3.40
C ILE A 8 1.71 -3.47 -2.96
N LEU A 9 1.73 -3.71 -1.65
CA LEU A 9 1.42 -4.98 -0.99
C LEU A 9 0.12 -4.85 -0.21
N THR A 10 -0.91 -5.58 -0.62
CA THR A 10 -2.19 -5.57 0.10
C THR A 10 -2.82 -6.96 0.07
N GLY A 11 -3.75 -7.20 0.99
CA GLY A 11 -4.39 -8.48 1.23
C GLY A 11 -4.84 -8.61 2.69
N PHE A 12 -6.13 -8.84 2.90
CA PHE A 12 -6.68 -9.11 4.23
C PHE A 12 -6.24 -10.50 4.74
N HIS A 13 -6.13 -10.62 6.08
CA HIS A 13 -5.91 -11.82 6.91
C HIS A 13 -5.38 -13.11 6.27
N ARG A 14 -4.28 -13.67 6.83
CA ARG A 14 -3.67 -14.98 6.47
C ARG A 14 -3.35 -15.16 4.98
N SER A 15 -3.40 -14.08 4.24
CA SER A 15 -2.80 -13.93 2.94
C SER A 15 -1.33 -13.62 3.20
N GLY A 16 -0.32 -14.29 2.67
CA GLY A 16 1.10 -14.15 3.07
C GLY A 16 1.77 -12.76 2.98
N THR A 17 1.05 -11.63 3.01
CA THR A 17 1.56 -10.25 2.91
C THR A 17 2.65 -9.92 3.93
N SER A 18 2.57 -10.44 5.17
CA SER A 18 3.65 -10.26 6.16
C SER A 18 4.91 -11.06 5.81
N VAL A 19 4.78 -12.24 5.20
CA VAL A 19 5.93 -13.02 4.71
C VAL A 19 6.60 -12.29 3.55
N CYS A 20 5.80 -11.80 2.60
CA CYS A 20 6.29 -10.99 1.48
C CYS A 20 6.95 -9.70 1.97
N GLY A 21 6.33 -8.98 2.90
CA GLY A 21 6.90 -7.77 3.51
C GLY A 21 8.25 -8.04 4.16
N ASN A 22 8.37 -9.13 4.94
CA ASN A 22 9.63 -9.54 5.53
C ASN A 22 10.70 -9.86 4.48
N LEU A 23 10.37 -10.62 3.43
CA LEU A 23 11.32 -10.97 2.38
C LEU A 23 11.81 -9.74 1.61
N LEU A 24 10.89 -8.82 1.26
CA LEU A 24 11.22 -7.62 0.50
C LEU A 24 12.01 -6.61 1.34
N SER A 25 11.66 -6.45 2.62
CA SER A 25 12.44 -5.65 3.56
C SER A 25 13.86 -6.21 3.70
N ASN A 26 14.01 -7.52 3.86
CA ASN A 26 15.33 -8.18 3.91
C ASN A 26 16.11 -8.05 2.60
N ALA A 27 15.42 -7.92 1.46
CA ALA A 27 16.03 -7.67 0.15
C ALA A 27 16.39 -6.19 -0.08
N GLY A 28 16.13 -5.30 0.89
CA GLY A 28 16.51 -3.88 0.83
C GLY A 28 15.42 -2.95 0.28
N LEU A 29 14.20 -3.42 0.06
CA LEU A 29 13.09 -2.54 -0.34
C LEU A 29 12.67 -1.67 0.85
N ASN A 30 12.65 -0.35 0.67
CA ASN A 30 12.14 0.57 1.68
C ASN A 30 10.61 0.42 1.79
N LEU A 31 10.11 -0.14 2.89
CA LEU A 31 8.65 -0.30 3.13
C LEU A 31 8.02 0.85 3.91
N GLY A 32 8.84 1.77 4.42
CA GLY A 32 8.42 2.86 5.29
C GLY A 32 9.56 3.24 6.23
N ASN A 33 9.51 4.46 6.75
CA ASN A 33 10.49 4.95 7.74
C ASN A 33 9.97 4.77 9.17
N GLU A 34 8.65 4.68 9.33
CA GLU A 34 7.97 4.54 10.62
C GLU A 34 7.08 3.31 10.57
N LEU A 35 7.67 2.13 10.76
CA LEU A 35 6.93 0.88 10.67
C LEU A 35 6.19 0.57 11.98
N ILE A 36 4.97 0.00 11.86
CA ILE A 36 4.25 -0.57 13.01
C ILE A 36 5.16 -1.59 13.70
N GLN A 37 5.36 -1.37 15.01
CA GLN A 37 6.25 -2.18 15.83
C GLN A 37 5.79 -3.63 15.91
N PRO A 38 6.72 -4.59 16.02
CA PRO A 38 6.39 -5.98 16.28
C PRO A 38 5.53 -6.13 17.55
N HIS A 39 4.53 -7.01 17.47
CA HIS A 39 3.68 -7.37 18.61
C HIS A 39 3.94 -8.83 19.01
N ILE A 40 3.52 -9.27 20.21
CA ILE A 40 3.68 -10.67 20.64
C ILE A 40 3.04 -11.64 19.62
N ALA A 41 1.93 -11.22 19.02
CA ALA A 41 1.23 -11.96 17.97
C ALA A 41 1.94 -11.94 16.60
N ASN A 42 2.88 -11.01 16.37
CA ASN A 42 3.68 -10.91 15.16
C ASN A 42 5.08 -10.37 15.47
N ARG A 43 5.96 -11.28 15.93
CA ARG A 43 7.33 -10.97 16.37
C ARG A 43 8.23 -10.37 15.27
N LYS A 44 7.87 -10.52 14.01
CA LYS A 44 8.65 -10.00 12.87
C LYS A 44 8.22 -8.60 12.43
N GLY A 45 7.16 -8.04 13.02
CA GLY A 45 6.61 -6.77 12.61
C GLY A 45 5.58 -6.90 11.49
N TYR A 46 4.74 -5.88 11.37
CA TYR A 46 3.70 -5.84 10.35
C TYR A 46 4.21 -5.27 9.02
N PHE A 47 5.34 -4.55 9.01
CA PHE A 47 5.90 -3.89 7.82
C PHE A 47 4.96 -2.86 7.20
N GLU A 48 4.06 -2.31 8.01
CA GLU A 48 3.08 -1.29 7.60
C GLU A 48 3.60 0.08 8.01
N ASP A 49 3.62 1.02 7.07
CA ASP A 49 4.10 2.39 7.28
C ASP A 49 3.03 3.20 8.03
N ILE A 50 3.35 3.70 9.23
CA ILE A 50 2.42 4.41 10.12
C ILE A 50 1.74 5.59 9.41
N PRO A 51 2.44 6.44 8.63
CA PRO A 51 1.80 7.52 7.88
C PRO A 51 0.74 7.03 6.89
N ALA A 52 0.96 5.90 6.23
CA ALA A 52 -0.02 5.29 5.33
C ALA A 52 -1.22 4.73 6.11
N VAL A 53 -0.95 4.03 7.20
CA VAL A 53 -1.96 3.46 8.08
C VAL A 53 -2.91 4.55 8.60
N GLN A 54 -2.35 5.64 9.12
CA GLN A 54 -3.14 6.78 9.64
C GLN A 54 -3.96 7.46 8.53
N MET A 55 -3.37 7.63 7.34
CA MET A 55 -4.07 8.18 6.18
C MET A 55 -5.29 7.31 5.82
N HIS A 56 -5.12 5.99 5.72
CA HIS A 56 -6.21 5.06 5.42
C HIS A 56 -7.28 5.04 6.51
N GLU A 57 -6.90 5.07 7.79
CA GLU A 57 -7.86 5.15 8.91
C GLU A 57 -8.67 6.44 8.85
N SER A 58 -8.03 7.57 8.56
CA SER A 58 -8.71 8.85 8.39
C SER A 58 -9.77 8.77 7.29
N TRP A 59 -9.43 8.20 6.14
CA TRP A 59 -10.36 8.08 5.00
C TRP A 59 -11.57 7.19 5.34
N LEU A 60 -11.34 6.08 6.06
CA LEU A 60 -12.42 5.19 6.51
C LEU A 60 -13.33 5.88 7.52
N ASN A 61 -12.76 6.57 8.50
CA ASN A 61 -13.52 7.29 9.52
C ASN A 61 -14.40 8.38 8.91
N GLU A 62 -13.89 9.11 7.90
CA GLU A 62 -14.66 10.13 7.18
C GLU A 62 -15.80 9.55 6.34
N ASN A 63 -15.70 8.26 5.98
CA ASN A 63 -16.79 7.48 5.36
C ASN A 63 -17.67 6.76 6.41
N ASN A 64 -17.57 7.14 7.69
CA ASN A 64 -18.30 6.51 8.80
C ASN A 64 -18.11 4.99 8.87
N THR A 65 -16.93 4.49 8.49
CA THR A 65 -16.60 3.07 8.48
C THR A 65 -15.25 2.82 9.15
N SER A 66 -14.78 1.57 9.13
CA SER A 66 -13.51 1.19 9.74
C SER A 66 -12.81 0.13 8.90
N TRP A 67 -11.69 -0.40 9.41
CA TRP A 67 -10.98 -1.52 8.78
C TRP A 67 -11.84 -2.79 8.61
N GLN A 68 -12.98 -2.88 9.31
CA GLN A 68 -13.97 -3.95 9.17
C GLN A 68 -14.96 -3.73 8.00
N HIS A 69 -14.75 -2.68 7.18
CA HIS A 69 -15.59 -2.43 6.03
C HIS A 69 -15.68 -3.67 5.12
N CYS A 70 -16.90 -4.15 4.88
CA CYS A 70 -17.22 -5.34 4.08
C CYS A 70 -18.30 -5.03 3.03
N GLY A 71 -18.27 -3.83 2.44
CA GLY A 71 -19.19 -3.40 1.40
C GLY A 71 -18.56 -3.41 0.01
N GLU A 72 -19.41 -3.48 -1.01
CA GLU A 72 -19.05 -3.16 -2.40
C GLU A 72 -19.17 -1.65 -2.69
N ASP A 73 -19.62 -0.87 -1.69
CA ASP A 73 -19.80 0.58 -1.82
C ASP A 73 -18.45 1.27 -2.02
N ASN A 74 -18.37 2.09 -3.06
CA ASN A 74 -17.19 2.91 -3.30
C ASN A 74 -17.06 3.95 -2.18
N LEU A 75 -15.93 3.92 -1.48
CA LEU A 75 -15.56 4.96 -0.52
C LEU A 75 -15.51 6.31 -1.24
N ASN A 76 -16.13 7.34 -0.64
CA ASN A 76 -16.17 8.67 -1.22
C ASN A 76 -14.85 9.40 -1.00
N LEU A 77 -13.92 9.24 -1.96
CA LEU A 77 -12.62 9.89 -1.95
C LEU A 77 -12.64 11.19 -2.76
N GLY A 78 -13.01 12.29 -2.12
CA GLY A 78 -12.88 13.64 -2.68
C GLY A 78 -11.44 14.18 -2.72
N GLU A 79 -11.29 15.42 -3.21
CA GLU A 79 -9.99 16.08 -3.49
C GLU A 79 -8.99 16.06 -2.33
N LYS A 80 -9.47 16.22 -1.08
CA LYS A 80 -8.61 16.19 0.12
C LYS A 80 -7.86 14.86 0.28
N HIS A 81 -8.51 13.74 -0.05
CA HIS A 81 -7.93 12.41 0.07
C HIS A 81 -6.84 12.24 -0.99
N ILE A 82 -7.13 12.67 -2.22
CA ILE A 82 -6.16 12.68 -3.33
C ILE A 82 -4.96 13.59 -3.01
N ALA A 83 -5.18 14.74 -2.38
CA ALA A 83 -4.10 15.62 -1.94
C ALA A 83 -3.23 14.95 -0.87
N SER A 84 -3.83 14.25 0.10
CA SER A 84 -3.07 13.49 1.11
C SER A 84 -2.26 12.34 0.51
N LEU A 85 -2.82 11.62 -0.46
CA LEU A 85 -2.13 10.56 -1.21
C LEU A 85 -0.92 11.12 -1.98
N LYS A 86 -1.12 12.22 -2.71
CA LYS A 86 -0.05 12.94 -3.42
C LYS A 86 1.08 13.34 -2.47
N GLY A 87 0.74 13.89 -1.31
CA GLY A 87 1.71 14.28 -0.30
C GLY A 87 2.49 13.08 0.26
N TYR A 88 1.82 11.95 0.50
CA TYR A 88 2.46 10.71 0.92
C TYR A 88 3.43 10.18 -0.15
N VAL A 89 2.97 10.04 -1.39
CA VAL A 89 3.79 9.54 -2.52
C VAL A 89 5.01 10.43 -2.75
N ALA A 90 4.84 11.76 -2.75
CA ALA A 90 5.95 12.69 -2.93
C ALA A 90 7.03 12.56 -1.84
N LYS A 91 6.62 12.34 -0.58
CA LYS A 91 7.56 12.08 0.53
C LYS A 91 8.34 10.78 0.33
N ARG A 92 7.68 9.72 -0.13
CA ARG A 92 8.34 8.43 -0.40
C ARG A 92 9.27 8.51 -1.61
N ASP A 93 8.88 9.23 -2.65
CA ASP A 93 9.70 9.44 -3.84
C ASP A 93 10.96 10.27 -3.59
N ALA A 94 10.94 11.17 -2.60
CA ALA A 94 12.11 11.96 -2.23
C ALA A 94 13.31 11.10 -1.76
N ILE A 95 13.08 9.82 -1.44
CA ILE A 95 14.14 8.84 -1.14
C ILE A 95 15.02 8.58 -2.39
N GLY A 96 14.45 8.71 -3.59
CA GLY A 96 15.16 8.55 -4.86
C GLY A 96 15.46 7.10 -5.27
N THR A 97 14.84 6.12 -4.59
CA THR A 97 14.96 4.69 -4.91
C THR A 97 13.60 4.01 -4.92
N ALA A 98 13.55 2.78 -5.45
CA ALA A 98 12.35 1.95 -5.36
C ALA A 98 11.89 1.78 -3.90
N TRP A 99 10.58 1.84 -3.70
CA TRP A 99 9.96 1.72 -2.38
C TRP A 99 8.67 0.91 -2.46
N GLY A 100 8.22 0.40 -1.31
CA GLY A 100 6.97 -0.32 -1.19
C GLY A 100 6.08 0.19 -0.08
N ILE A 101 4.80 -0.10 -0.18
CA ILE A 101 3.80 0.17 0.85
C ILE A 101 3.05 -1.11 1.11
N LYS A 102 2.90 -1.45 2.40
CA LYS A 102 2.06 -2.54 2.84
C LYS A 102 0.98 -2.01 3.76
N ASP A 103 -0.26 -2.39 3.47
CA ASP A 103 -1.43 -2.20 4.33
C ASP A 103 -2.53 -3.17 3.87
N PRO A 104 -3.11 -4.00 4.75
CA PRO A 104 -4.24 -4.85 4.37
C PRO A 104 -5.42 -4.07 3.77
N ARG A 105 -5.63 -2.82 4.21
CA ARG A 105 -6.74 -1.94 3.78
C ARG A 105 -6.51 -1.29 2.43
N LEU A 106 -5.28 -1.30 1.90
CA LEU A 106 -4.96 -0.72 0.58
C LEU A 106 -5.87 -1.24 -0.53
N SER A 107 -6.38 -2.47 -0.42
CA SER A 107 -7.32 -3.04 -1.38
C SER A 107 -8.59 -2.20 -1.56
N LEU A 108 -9.01 -1.43 -0.53
CA LEU A 108 -10.17 -0.54 -0.58
C LEU A 108 -9.89 0.76 -1.35
N PHE A 109 -8.61 1.10 -1.54
CA PHE A 109 -8.19 2.37 -2.12
C PHE A 109 -7.46 2.21 -3.46
N LEU A 110 -7.42 0.99 -4.02
CA LEU A 110 -6.69 0.72 -5.26
C LEU A 110 -7.06 1.65 -6.40
N PRO A 111 -8.34 1.99 -6.65
CA PRO A 111 -8.69 2.91 -7.72
C PRO A 111 -7.99 4.28 -7.58
N ALA A 112 -7.95 4.85 -6.36
CA ALA A 112 -7.28 6.13 -6.11
C ALA A 112 -5.75 6.05 -6.29
N TYR A 113 -5.14 4.94 -5.88
CA TYR A 113 -3.72 4.70 -6.11
C TYR A 113 -3.41 4.53 -7.60
N GLN A 114 -4.22 3.77 -8.34
CA GLN A 114 -4.05 3.57 -9.78
C GLN A 114 -4.21 4.89 -10.56
N GLU A 115 -5.23 5.68 -10.23
CA GLU A 115 -5.46 6.99 -10.84
C GLU A 115 -4.27 7.93 -10.61
N HIS A 116 -3.71 7.96 -9.40
CA HIS A 116 -2.63 8.87 -9.07
C HIS A 116 -1.25 8.42 -9.63
N LEU A 117 -0.96 7.13 -9.55
CA LEU A 117 0.35 6.56 -9.90
C LEU A 117 0.48 6.24 -11.40
N GLY A 118 -0.64 6.00 -12.09
CA GLY A 118 -0.67 5.56 -13.47
C GLY A 118 -0.28 4.08 -13.65
N GLU A 119 -0.32 3.60 -14.89
CA GLU A 119 -0.04 2.21 -15.29
C GLU A 119 1.38 1.67 -14.95
N PRO A 120 2.49 2.45 -14.90
CA PRO A 120 3.83 1.86 -14.73
C PRO A 120 4.25 1.61 -13.26
N GLY A 121 3.37 1.81 -12.28
CA GLY A 121 3.62 1.36 -10.91
C GLY A 121 3.68 -0.18 -10.87
N SER A 122 4.72 -0.77 -10.28
CA SER A 122 4.81 -2.23 -10.16
C SER A 122 3.87 -2.72 -9.05
N PHE A 123 2.58 -2.82 -9.34
CA PHE A 123 1.57 -3.29 -8.38
C PHE A 123 1.69 -4.81 -8.14
N SER A 124 1.69 -5.26 -6.88
CA SER A 124 1.63 -6.70 -6.56
C SER A 124 0.55 -6.96 -5.52
N PHE A 125 -0.65 -7.27 -6.00
CA PHE A 125 -1.79 -7.62 -5.16
C PHE A 125 -1.66 -9.07 -4.66
N TYR A 126 -1.85 -9.29 -3.36
CA TYR A 126 -1.86 -10.63 -2.80
C TYR A 126 -3.26 -10.94 -2.24
N TYR A 127 -3.99 -11.82 -2.92
CA TYR A 127 -5.36 -12.26 -2.55
C TYR A 127 -5.40 -13.81 -2.56
N PRO A 128 -5.77 -14.51 -1.48
CA PRO A 128 -6.07 -15.94 -1.55
C PRO A 128 -7.50 -16.14 -2.09
N PRO A 129 -7.77 -17.07 -3.04
CA PRO A 129 -6.95 -18.20 -3.47
C PRO A 129 -6.21 -18.05 -4.81
N VAL A 130 -6.16 -16.87 -5.43
CA VAL A 130 -5.49 -16.66 -6.72
C VAL A 130 -4.49 -15.52 -6.63
N ALA A 131 -3.29 -15.84 -6.18
CA ALA A 131 -2.14 -14.94 -6.34
C ALA A 131 -1.90 -14.76 -7.84
N LYS A 132 -2.19 -13.58 -8.37
CA LYS A 132 -1.77 -13.19 -9.72
C LYS A 132 -0.61 -12.22 -9.61
N LEU A 133 0.56 -12.70 -9.99
CA LEU A 133 1.76 -11.88 -10.15
C LEU A 133 1.67 -11.22 -11.53
N TYR A 134 1.45 -9.90 -11.57
CA TYR A 134 1.55 -9.13 -12.79
C TYR A 134 2.90 -8.42 -12.80
N ARG A 135 3.79 -8.84 -13.70
CA ARG A 135 5.01 -8.10 -14.03
C ARG A 135 4.71 -7.31 -15.30
N VAL A 136 4.57 -5.99 -15.17
CA VAL A 136 4.57 -5.12 -16.35
C VAL A 136 5.99 -4.58 -16.48
N SER A 137 6.72 -5.11 -17.46
CA SER A 137 7.99 -4.56 -17.89
C SER A 137 7.75 -3.16 -18.45
N ALA A 138 8.61 -2.21 -18.07
CA ALA A 138 8.77 -1.00 -18.85
C ALA A 138 9.00 -1.42 -20.31
N SER A 139 8.11 -1.01 -21.22
CA SER A 139 8.48 -1.00 -22.64
C SER A 139 9.72 -0.11 -22.74
N PRO A 140 10.81 -0.58 -23.36
CA PRO A 140 11.86 0.34 -23.76
C PRO A 140 11.30 1.27 -24.84
N THR A 141 11.79 2.52 -24.79
CA THR A 141 11.54 3.69 -25.65
C THR A 141 10.31 4.52 -25.36
#